data_AF-A0A963FVW7-F1
#
_entry.id   AF-A0A963FVW7-F1
#
_cell.length_a   1.000
_cell.length_b   1.000
_cell.length_c   1.000
_cell.angle_alpha   90.00
_cell.angle_beta   90.00
_cell.angle_gamma   90.00
#
_symmetry.space_group_name_H-M   'P 1'
#
loop_
_entity.id
_entity.type
_entity.pdbx_description
1 polymer ?
#
loop_
_entity_poly.entity_id
_entity_poly.type
_entity_poly.pdbx_seq_one_letter_code
_entity_poly.pdbx_strand_id
1 'polypeptide(L)'
;MHMTSYGPGDPETWGAPTGHPNDPRTEDFDDGADDTMLLYLDELPVLVGYYAGPTYGLRHAAADIEITDVVINGHELDPLLFDAGVVCGWQQAIADEINGEREMAADCAAFERLEPDA
;
A
#
# COMPACT_ATOMS: atom_id res chain seq x y z
N MET A 1 -25.28 -21.98 -15.78
CA MET A 1 -25.27 -21.22 -14.52
C MET A 1 -24.06 -20.30 -14.59
N HIS A 2 -24.24 -19.02 -14.85
CA HIS A 2 -23.15 -18.05 -14.70
C HIS A 2 -22.91 -17.90 -13.19
N MET A 3 -21.78 -18.39 -12.70
CA MET A 3 -21.29 -18.03 -11.38
C MET A 3 -20.83 -16.58 -11.49
N THR A 4 -21.58 -15.66 -10.89
CA THR A 4 -21.09 -14.31 -10.63
C THR A 4 -19.90 -14.45 -9.70
N SER A 5 -18.74 -14.04 -10.19
CA SER A 5 -17.47 -14.18 -9.48
C SER A 5 -17.32 -12.97 -8.56
N TYR A 6 -17.96 -13.01 -7.40
CA TYR A 6 -17.84 -11.94 -6.41
C TYR A 6 -16.43 -11.99 -5.78
N GLY A 7 -15.47 -11.28 -6.37
CA GLY A 7 -14.10 -11.14 -5.88
C GLY A 7 -13.57 -9.72 -6.09
N PRO A 8 -12.45 -9.34 -5.44
CA PRO A 8 -11.72 -8.11 -5.77
C PRO A 8 -11.41 -8.09 -7.27
N GLY A 9 -11.67 -6.97 -7.94
CA GLY A 9 -11.45 -6.83 -9.39
C GLY A 9 -12.61 -7.24 -10.30
N ASP A 10 -13.76 -7.71 -9.78
CA ASP A 10 -14.94 -7.96 -10.62
C ASP A 10 -15.59 -6.64 -11.10
N PRO A 11 -15.60 -6.33 -12.40
CA PRO A 11 -16.13 -5.06 -12.92
C PRO A 11 -17.64 -4.90 -12.68
N GLU A 12 -18.41 -5.99 -12.61
CA GLU A 12 -19.84 -5.95 -12.32
C GLU A 12 -20.12 -5.59 -10.85
N THR A 13 -19.22 -5.96 -9.94
CA THR A 13 -19.36 -5.72 -8.50
C THR A 13 -18.69 -4.42 -8.05
N TRP A 14 -17.57 -4.05 -8.66
CA TRP A 14 -16.70 -2.97 -8.17
C TRP A 14 -16.60 -1.76 -9.09
N GLY A 15 -17.16 -1.82 -10.31
CA GLY A 15 -16.99 -0.79 -11.35
C GLY A 15 -15.61 -0.86 -12.01
N ALA A 16 -15.36 0.01 -12.99
CA ALA A 16 -14.05 0.11 -13.62
C ALA A 16 -12.99 0.64 -12.62
N PRO A 17 -11.70 0.24 -12.74
CA PRO A 17 -10.64 0.81 -11.93
C PRO A 17 -10.57 2.34 -12.11
N THR A 18 -10.33 3.09 -11.03
CA THR A 18 -10.16 4.55 -11.03
C THR A 18 -8.79 4.99 -11.56
N GLY A 19 -7.88 4.04 -11.80
CA GLY A 19 -6.50 4.34 -12.19
C GLY A 19 -5.66 4.91 -11.05
N HIS A 20 -6.15 4.84 -9.81
CA HIS A 20 -5.36 5.14 -8.62
C HIS A 20 -4.35 3.99 -8.40
N PRO A 21 -3.08 4.29 -8.04
CA PRO A 21 -2.05 3.26 -7.80
C PRO A 21 -2.51 2.21 -6.78
N ASN A 22 -3.26 2.65 -5.77
CA ASN A 22 -3.77 1.80 -4.69
C ASN A 22 -5.26 1.41 -4.86
N ASP A 23 -5.78 1.47 -6.09
CA ASP A 23 -7.13 0.94 -6.36
C ASP A 23 -7.11 -0.59 -6.28
N PRO A 24 -7.85 -1.20 -5.33
CA PRO A 24 -7.91 -2.66 -5.16
C PRO A 24 -8.57 -3.40 -6.34
N ARG A 25 -9.04 -2.68 -7.37
CA ARG A 25 -9.61 -3.21 -8.62
C ARG A 25 -8.59 -3.27 -9.76
N THR A 26 -7.46 -2.57 -9.64
CA THR A 26 -6.37 -2.68 -10.60
C THR A 26 -5.71 -4.04 -10.38
N GLU A 27 -5.49 -4.81 -11.44
CA GLU A 27 -4.57 -5.96 -11.35
C GLU A 27 -3.22 -5.38 -10.92
N ASP A 28 -2.76 -5.71 -9.70
CA ASP A 28 -1.44 -5.29 -9.20
C ASP A 28 -0.38 -5.81 -10.17
N PHE A 29 -0.03 -4.98 -11.14
CA PHE A 29 1.22 -5.11 -11.85
C PHE A 29 2.27 -4.69 -10.84
N ASP A 30 2.76 -5.67 -10.09
CA ASP A 30 4.06 -5.70 -9.43
C ASP A 30 5.07 -5.10 -10.41
N ASP A 31 5.29 -3.79 -10.32
CA ASP A 31 6.30 -3.11 -11.13
C ASP A 31 7.70 -3.31 -10.53
N GLY A 32 7.78 -4.00 -9.39
CA GLY A 32 9.01 -4.22 -8.64
C GLY A 32 9.70 -2.91 -8.27
N ALA A 33 8.97 -1.79 -8.24
CA ALA A 33 9.51 -0.52 -7.83
C ALA A 33 9.62 -0.51 -6.31
N ASP A 34 10.82 -0.20 -5.81
CA ASP A 34 11.00 0.20 -4.42
C ASP A 34 10.27 1.53 -4.21
N ASP A 35 9.18 1.49 -3.46
CA ASP A 35 8.47 2.69 -3.02
C ASP A 35 9.24 3.35 -1.87
N THR A 36 9.00 4.64 -1.64
CA THR A 36 9.66 5.37 -0.56
C THR A 36 8.66 6.12 0.29
N MET A 37 8.88 6.11 1.61
CA MET A 37 8.06 6.83 2.57
C MET A 37 8.91 7.66 3.52
N LEU A 38 8.45 8.89 3.80
CA LEU A 38 9.08 9.74 4.81
C LEU A 38 8.57 9.34 6.20
N LEU A 39 9.48 8.83 7.02
CA LEU A 39 9.27 8.44 8.40
C LEU A 39 10.16 9.27 9.34
N TYR A 40 10.01 9.04 10.64
CA TYR A 40 10.78 9.73 11.67
C TYR A 40 11.42 8.74 12.64
N LEU A 41 12.68 9.02 13.00
CA LEU A 41 13.44 8.35 14.05
C LEU A 41 13.83 9.40 15.09
N ASP A 42 13.16 9.44 16.25
CA ASP A 42 13.41 10.46 17.28
C ASP A 42 13.45 11.89 16.71
N GLU A 43 12.41 12.27 15.95
CA GLU A 43 12.27 13.55 15.23
C GLU A 43 13.21 13.76 14.03
N LEU A 44 14.15 12.84 13.78
CA LEU A 44 14.98 12.86 12.58
C LEU A 44 14.18 12.36 11.38
N PRO A 45 14.06 13.12 10.28
CA PRO A 45 13.42 12.64 9.07
C PRO A 45 14.27 11.54 8.43
N VAL A 46 13.61 10.45 8.06
CA VAL A 46 14.21 9.27 7.44
C VAL A 46 13.38 8.91 6.21
N LEU A 47 14.01 8.81 5.05
CA LEU A 47 13.36 8.25 3.86
C LEU A 47 13.59 6.74 3.89
N VAL A 48 12.51 5.97 3.91
CA VAL A 48 12.56 4.53 4.01
C VAL A 48 12.06 3.95 2.69
N GLY A 49 12.94 3.25 1.99
CA GLY A 49 12.61 2.45 0.82
C GLY A 49 11.98 1.13 1.26
N TYR A 50 10.89 0.73 0.61
CA TYR A 50 10.22 -0.52 0.94
C TYR A 50 9.69 -1.22 -0.31
N TYR A 51 9.72 -2.55 -0.23
CA TYR A 51 9.00 -3.44 -1.12
C TYR A 51 7.75 -3.95 -0.41
N ALA A 52 6.68 -4.05 -1.17
CA ALA A 52 5.38 -4.46 -0.67
C ALA A 52 4.91 -5.67 -1.50
N GLY A 53 4.91 -6.85 -0.89
CA GLY A 53 4.73 -8.11 -1.61
C GLY A 53 3.37 -8.30 -2.28
N PRO A 54 3.22 -9.24 -3.22
CA PRO A 54 2.04 -9.39 -4.09
C PRO A 54 0.75 -9.85 -3.36
N THR A 55 0.80 -10.12 -2.05
CA THR A 55 -0.38 -10.45 -1.23
C THR A 55 -1.24 -9.24 -0.86
N TYR A 56 -1.05 -8.12 -1.54
CA TYR A 56 -1.81 -6.86 -1.47
C TYR A 56 -3.35 -6.97 -1.65
N GLY A 57 -3.91 -8.18 -1.76
CA GLY A 57 -5.36 -8.45 -1.67
C GLY A 57 -5.90 -8.82 -0.28
N LEU A 58 -5.07 -9.03 0.75
CA LEU A 58 -5.53 -9.52 2.06
C LEU A 58 -5.23 -8.54 3.20
N ARG A 59 -6.11 -8.50 4.21
CA ARG A 59 -6.13 -7.60 5.40
C ARG A 59 -4.88 -7.66 6.31
N HIS A 60 -3.77 -8.26 5.89
CA HIS A 60 -2.55 -8.46 6.68
C HIS A 60 -1.32 -7.84 5.99
N ALA A 61 -1.40 -6.56 5.65
CA ALA A 61 -0.37 -5.84 4.90
C ALA A 61 1.01 -5.74 5.60
N ALA A 62 1.06 -5.74 6.93
CA ALA A 62 2.32 -5.55 7.66
C ALA A 62 3.30 -6.74 7.55
N ALA A 63 2.80 -7.95 7.23
CA ALA A 63 3.65 -9.14 7.11
C ALA A 63 4.44 -9.19 5.79
N ASP A 64 4.04 -8.39 4.80
CA ASP A 64 4.55 -8.44 3.44
C ASP A 64 5.31 -7.15 3.05
N ILE A 65 5.62 -6.28 4.02
CA ILE A 65 6.47 -5.10 3.80
C ILE A 65 7.90 -5.43 4.19
N GLU A 66 8.80 -5.31 3.23
CA GLU A 66 10.24 -5.44 3.41
C GLU A 66 10.90 -4.07 3.27
N ILE A 67 11.70 -3.66 4.26
CA ILE A 67 12.48 -2.42 4.14
C ILE A 67 13.73 -2.73 3.32
N THR A 68 13.92 -2.03 2.21
CA THR A 68 15.01 -2.29 1.25
C THR A 68 16.16 -1.30 1.38
N ASP A 69 15.87 -0.04 1.75
CA ASP A 69 16.88 0.99 1.98
C ASP A 69 16.41 2.03 3.02
N VAL A 70 17.37 2.73 3.64
CA VAL A 70 17.13 3.81 4.59
C VAL A 70 18.04 4.99 4.26
N VAL A 71 17.47 6.11 3.86
CA VAL A 71 18.20 7.33 3.54
C VAL A 71 18.07 8.36 4.67
N ILE A 72 19.21 8.73 5.25
CA ILE A 72 19.32 9.76 6.28
C ILE A 72 20.32 10.83 5.83
N ASN A 73 19.88 12.09 5.75
CA ASN A 73 20.71 13.21 5.30
C ASN A 73 21.39 12.98 3.93
N GLY A 74 20.72 12.24 3.04
CA GLY A 74 21.24 11.91 1.71
C GLY A 74 22.26 10.76 1.67
N HIS A 75 22.40 10.03 2.78
CA HIS A 75 23.21 8.81 2.84
C HIS A 75 22.31 7.58 2.95
N GLU A 76 22.48 6.64 2.01
CA GLU A 76 21.87 5.31 2.04
C GLU A 76 22.54 4.45 3.12
N LEU A 77 21.71 3.78 3.91
CA LEU A 77 22.09 2.95 5.04
C LEU A 77 21.36 1.62 4.96
N ASP A 78 22.09 0.54 5.21
CA ASP A 78 21.50 -0.80 5.27
C ASP A 78 20.49 -0.87 6.44
N PRO A 79 19.24 -1.33 6.20
CA PRO A 79 18.24 -1.51 7.25
C PRO A 79 18.71 -2.39 8.42
N LEU A 80 19.65 -3.31 8.19
CA LEU A 80 20.25 -4.17 9.22
C LEU A 80 21.09 -3.40 10.26
N LEU A 81 21.38 -2.12 10.02
CA LEU A 81 22.07 -1.25 10.99
C LEU A 81 21.14 -0.79 12.12
N PHE A 82 19.83 -0.97 11.98
CA PHE A 82 18.83 -0.51 12.94
C PHE A 82 18.36 -1.65 13.84
N ASP A 83 17.86 -1.29 15.03
CA ASP A 83 17.22 -2.27 15.92
C ASP A 83 15.97 -2.85 15.26
N ALA A 84 15.73 -4.14 15.46
CA ALA A 84 14.58 -4.83 14.85
C ALA A 84 13.24 -4.18 15.25
N GLY A 85 13.12 -3.62 16.45
CA GLY A 85 11.93 -2.90 16.87
C GLY A 85 11.68 -1.60 16.10
N VAL A 86 12.74 -0.91 15.68
CA VAL A 86 12.66 0.29 14.83
C VAL A 86 12.17 -0.11 13.44
N VAL A 87 12.79 -1.12 12.83
CA VAL A 87 12.41 -1.62 11.50
C VAL A 87 10.97 -2.12 11.49
N CYS A 88 10.56 -2.91 12.49
CA CYS A 88 9.17 -3.36 12.62
C CYS A 88 8.19 -2.19 12.82
N GLY A 89 8.60 -1.14 13.54
CA GLY A 89 7.80 0.07 13.70
C GLY A 89 7.58 0.79 12.36
N TRP A 90 8.61 0.88 11.52
CA TRP A 90 8.49 1.45 10.18
C TRP A 90 7.62 0.60 9.26
N GLN A 91 7.80 -0.72 9.24
CA GLN A 91 6.95 -1.64 8.48
C GLN A 91 5.47 -1.49 8.84
N GLN A 92 5.16 -1.36 10.14
CA GLN A 92 3.79 -1.15 10.59
C GLN A 92 3.25 0.22 10.16
N ALA A 93 4.04 1.29 10.28
CA ALA A 93 3.62 2.63 9.86
C ALA A 93 3.32 2.69 8.35
N ILE A 94 4.16 2.04 7.54
CA ILE A 94 3.93 1.91 6.09
C ILE A 94 2.63 1.15 5.83
N ALA A 95 2.43 0.01 6.51
CA ALA A 95 1.21 -0.78 6.39
C ALA A 95 -0.06 0.02 6.72
N ASP A 96 0.00 0.82 7.78
CA ASP A 96 -1.13 1.64 8.22
C ASP A 96 -1.48 2.71 7.19
N GLU A 97 -0.49 3.38 6.60
CA GLU A 97 -0.70 4.38 5.54
C GLU A 97 -1.35 3.76 4.31
N ILE A 98 -0.80 2.64 3.82
CA ILE A 98 -1.34 1.89 2.67
C ILE A 98 -2.79 1.49 2.94
N ASN A 99 -3.09 0.95 4.12
CA ASN A 99 -4.47 0.58 4.46
C ASN A 99 -5.39 1.79 4.53
N GLY A 100 -4.92 2.93 5.06
CA GLY A 100 -5.66 4.19 5.08
C GLY A 100 -6.01 4.68 3.68
N GLU A 101 -5.05 4.68 2.76
CA GLU A 101 -5.28 5.05 1.37
C GLU A 101 -6.28 4.11 0.68
N ARG A 102 -6.25 2.81 1.00
CA ARG A 102 -7.23 1.84 0.49
C ARG A 102 -8.64 2.10 1.03
N GLU A 103 -8.77 2.41 2.30
CA GLU A 103 -10.07 2.79 2.88
C GLU A 103 -10.62 4.04 2.20
N MET A 104 -9.78 5.05 1.97
CA MET A 104 -10.15 6.25 1.22
C MET A 104 -10.55 5.93 -0.23
N ALA A 105 -9.79 5.10 -0.93
CA ALA A 105 -10.11 4.69 -2.29
C ALA A 105 -11.43 3.91 -2.37
N ALA A 106 -11.69 3.03 -1.38
CA ALA A 106 -12.93 2.30 -1.26
C ALA A 106 -14.12 3.23 -0.99
N ASP A 107 -13.95 4.24 -0.14
CA ASP A 107 -14.96 5.26 0.15
C ASP A 107 -15.26 6.10 -1.09
N CYS A 108 -14.24 6.56 -1.83
CA CYS A 108 -14.40 7.27 -3.10
C CYS A 108 -15.18 6.41 -4.12
N ALA A 109 -14.81 5.13 -4.28
CA ALA A 109 -15.52 4.22 -5.17
C ALA A 109 -16.97 3.95 -4.72
N ALA A 110 -17.25 3.96 -3.42
CA ALA A 110 -18.61 3.86 -2.89
C ALA A 110 -19.44 5.13 -3.17
N PHE A 111 -18.83 6.31 -3.09
CA PHE A 111 -19.46 7.59 -3.46
C PHE A 111 -19.77 7.67 -4.95
N GLU A 112 -18.86 7.28 -5.84
CA GLU A 112 -19.10 7.25 -7.29
C GLU A 112 -20.27 6.33 -7.66
N ARG A 113 -20.51 5.24 -6.91
CA ARG A 113 -21.70 4.38 -7.12
C ARG A 113 -23.02 5.04 -6.68
N LEU A 114 -22.98 6.03 -5.80
CA LEU A 114 -24.17 6.74 -5.31
C LEU A 114 -24.59 7.90 -6.23
N GLU A 115 -23.75 8.30 -7.19
CA GLU A 115 -24.08 9.25 -8.25
C GLU A 115 -24.30 8.53 -9.60
N PRO A 116 -25.35 7.70 -9.78
CA PRO A 116 -25.53 6.98 -11.03
C PRO A 116 -25.98 7.85 -12.21
N ASP A 117 -26.31 9.14 -12.06
CA ASP A 117 -26.61 10.05 -13.19
C ASP A 117 -26.65 11.52 -12.71
N ALA A 118 -25.73 12.36 -13.21
CA ALA A 118 -25.86 13.83 -13.24
C ALA A 118 -25.58 14.33 -14.66
#